data_AF-A0A3S0Z2F9-F1
#
_entry.id   AF-A0A3S0Z2F9-F1
#
_cell.length_a   1.000
_cell.length_b   1.000
_cell.length_c   1.000
_cell.angle_alpha   90.00
_cell.angle_beta   90.00
_cell.angle_gamma   90.00
#
_symmetry.space_group_name_H-M   'P 1'
#
loop_
_entity.id
_entity.type
_entity.pdbx_description
1 polymer ?
#
loop_
_entity_poly.entity_id
_entity_poly.type
_entity_poly.pdbx_seq_one_letter_code
_entity_poly.pdbx_strand_id
1 'polypeptide(L)'
;MINVACIVEGDGEVAALPVLLRRICEWQTPDSPARLPVPIRVYKDRFLNREAEFRRHLLLAAAKCENNGWVLVLLDADDDCPATRGAEILRRAREIVPHRNVSVVLANREYEAWFIAAASSLHGSRNFVLDNPLDAATPETPRNAKGWLSKRMGGAGYNETTDQPAFSARMDLQQAFDSSRSFRKLCSEWLKHHRD
;
A
#
# COMPACT_ATOMS: atom_id res chain seq x y z
N MET A 1 -10.41 -11.10 -16.13
CA MET A 1 -9.40 -10.16 -15.59
C MET A 1 -10.09 -9.25 -14.60
N ILE A 2 -9.63 -9.22 -13.36
CA ILE A 2 -10.25 -8.46 -12.26
C ILE A 2 -9.69 -7.03 -12.27
N ASN A 3 -10.54 -6.01 -12.23
CA ASN A 3 -10.08 -4.62 -12.16
C ASN A 3 -9.96 -4.18 -10.70
N VAL A 4 -8.78 -3.72 -10.27
CA VAL A 4 -8.58 -3.21 -8.92
C VAL A 4 -8.37 -1.70 -8.98
N ALA A 5 -9.40 -0.93 -8.59
CA ALA A 5 -9.30 0.52 -8.54
C ALA A 5 -8.72 0.94 -7.18
N CYS A 6 -7.54 1.56 -7.20
CA CYS A 6 -6.87 2.00 -5.98
C CYS A 6 -7.15 3.48 -5.67
N ILE A 7 -7.30 3.79 -4.39
CA ILE A 7 -7.24 5.15 -3.84
C ILE A 7 -5.98 5.22 -2.96
N VAL A 8 -5.13 6.22 -3.16
CA VAL A 8 -3.85 6.42 -2.45
C VAL A 8 -3.65 7.90 -2.09
N GLU A 9 -2.73 8.21 -1.18
CA GLU A 9 -2.53 9.60 -0.72
C GLU A 9 -1.35 10.34 -1.36
N GLY A 10 -0.18 9.71 -1.44
CA GLY A 10 1.03 10.34 -1.98
C GLY A 10 1.24 10.10 -3.46
N ASP A 11 2.13 10.91 -4.05
CA ASP A 11 2.52 10.79 -5.46
C ASP A 11 3.41 9.56 -5.70
N GLY A 12 4.17 9.12 -4.70
CA GLY A 12 4.97 7.90 -4.76
C GLY A 12 4.13 6.63 -4.86
N GLU A 13 3.05 6.51 -4.08
CA GLU A 13 2.15 5.35 -4.14
C GLU A 13 1.45 5.21 -5.49
N VAL A 14 1.15 6.33 -6.17
CA VAL A 14 0.52 6.31 -7.51
C VAL A 14 1.34 5.47 -8.48
N ALA A 15 2.67 5.57 -8.41
CA ALA A 15 3.59 4.78 -9.22
C ALA A 15 3.92 3.42 -8.58
N ALA A 16 4.10 3.39 -7.26
CA ALA A 16 4.62 2.23 -6.55
C ALA A 16 3.60 1.13 -6.29
N LEU A 17 2.37 1.49 -5.88
CA LEU A 17 1.35 0.51 -5.53
C LEU A 17 0.99 -0.42 -6.70
N PRO A 18 0.80 0.07 -7.94
CA PRO A 18 0.54 -0.84 -9.06
C PRO A 18 1.69 -1.80 -9.35
N VAL A 19 2.94 -1.39 -9.12
CA VAL A 19 4.11 -2.27 -9.24
C VAL A 19 4.05 -3.36 -8.17
N LEU A 20 3.81 -2.98 -6.92
CA LEU A 20 3.72 -3.92 -5.80
C LEU A 20 2.59 -4.95 -6.00
N LEU A 21 1.39 -4.48 -6.36
CA LEU A 21 0.23 -5.35 -6.55
C LEU A 21 0.41 -6.33 -7.72
N ARG A 22 1.10 -5.95 -8.81
CA ARG A 22 1.45 -6.90 -9.88
C ARG A 22 2.33 -8.02 -9.36
N ARG A 23 3.34 -7.70 -8.55
CA ARG A 23 4.21 -8.71 -7.95
C ARG A 23 3.46 -9.60 -6.95
N ILE A 24 2.53 -9.04 -6.17
CA ILE A 24 1.66 -9.83 -5.29
C ILE A 24 0.75 -10.75 -6.13
N CYS A 25 0.21 -10.28 -7.24
CA CYS A 25 -0.59 -11.09 -8.17
C CYS A 25 0.21 -12.27 -8.70
N GLU A 26 1.43 -12.01 -9.21
CA GLU A 26 2.35 -13.05 -9.71
C GLU A 26 2.73 -14.05 -8.61
N TRP A 27 2.92 -13.57 -7.39
CA TRP A 27 3.32 -14.39 -6.25
C TRP A 27 2.18 -15.26 -5.69
N GLN A 28 0.97 -14.72 -5.56
CA GLN A 28 -0.11 -15.36 -4.79
C GLN A 28 -1.29 -15.88 -5.63
N THR A 29 -1.53 -15.28 -6.80
CA THR A 29 -2.68 -15.57 -7.66
C THR A 29 -2.29 -15.48 -9.14
N PRO A 30 -1.25 -16.21 -9.60
CA PRO A 30 -0.76 -16.10 -10.98
C PRO A 30 -1.81 -16.46 -12.03
N ASP A 31 -2.77 -17.32 -11.68
CA ASP A 31 -3.85 -17.76 -12.56
C ASP A 31 -5.06 -16.79 -12.61
N SER A 32 -5.06 -15.74 -11.77
CA SER A 32 -6.13 -14.74 -11.69
C SER A 32 -5.58 -13.34 -11.97
N PRO A 33 -5.27 -13.02 -13.24
CA PRO A 33 -4.65 -11.76 -13.59
C PRO A 33 -5.57 -10.57 -13.31
N ALA A 34 -4.97 -9.53 -12.76
CA ALA A 34 -5.64 -8.28 -12.42
C ALA A 34 -5.17 -7.12 -13.31
N ARG A 35 -6.11 -6.26 -13.68
CA ARG A 35 -5.82 -4.94 -14.27
C ARG A 35 -5.78 -3.92 -13.15
N LEU A 36 -4.75 -3.08 -13.18
CA LEU A 36 -4.54 -2.02 -12.20
C LEU A 36 -4.58 -0.66 -12.91
N PRO A 37 -5.76 -0.01 -13.01
CA PRO A 37 -5.84 1.37 -13.47
C PRO A 37 -4.98 2.30 -12.61
N VAL A 38 -4.60 3.46 -13.17
CA VAL A 38 -3.87 4.48 -12.41
C VAL A 38 -4.63 4.81 -11.11
N PRO A 39 -3.97 4.71 -9.94
CA PRO A 39 -4.57 5.03 -8.66
C PRO A 39 -5.17 6.45 -8.62
N ILE A 40 -6.25 6.60 -7.87
CA ILE A 40 -6.87 7.90 -7.59
C ILE A 40 -6.12 8.50 -6.40
N ARG A 41 -5.33 9.54 -6.64
CA ARG A 41 -4.65 10.26 -5.56
C ARG A 41 -5.62 11.17 -4.82
N VAL A 42 -5.55 11.17 -3.49
CA VAL A 42 -6.36 12.02 -2.61
C VAL A 42 -5.50 12.71 -1.56
N TYR A 43 -5.95 13.85 -1.05
CA TYR A 43 -5.39 14.40 0.18
C TYR A 43 -6.10 13.74 1.36
N LYS A 44 -5.39 12.91 2.14
CA LYS A 44 -5.95 12.07 3.22
C LYS A 44 -6.94 12.81 4.12
N ASP A 45 -6.53 13.93 4.72
CA ASP A 45 -7.39 14.70 5.63
C ASP A 45 -8.67 15.20 4.95
N ARG A 46 -8.54 15.70 3.72
CA ARG A 46 -9.70 16.17 2.96
C ARG A 46 -10.63 15.01 2.61
N PHE A 47 -10.06 13.89 2.18
CA PHE A 47 -10.79 12.69 1.79
C PHE A 47 -11.54 12.09 2.98
N LEU A 48 -10.91 11.99 4.15
CA LEU A 48 -11.51 11.35 5.32
C LEU A 48 -12.49 12.25 6.07
N ASN A 49 -12.26 13.57 6.10
CA ASN A 49 -13.02 14.50 6.93
C ASN A 49 -14.09 15.30 6.17
N ARG A 50 -14.13 15.25 4.83
CA ARG A 50 -15.19 15.88 4.03
C ARG A 50 -16.04 14.82 3.34
N GLU A 51 -17.28 14.67 3.78
CA GLU A 51 -18.20 13.64 3.27
C GLU A 51 -18.38 13.69 1.75
N ALA A 52 -18.51 14.89 1.17
CA ALA A 52 -18.64 15.05 -0.27
C ALA A 52 -17.40 14.54 -1.03
N GLU A 53 -16.20 14.77 -0.50
CA GLU A 53 -14.95 14.29 -1.12
C GLU A 53 -14.79 12.78 -0.95
N PHE A 54 -15.10 12.25 0.24
CA PHE A 54 -15.11 10.82 0.51
C PHE A 54 -16.02 10.09 -0.48
N ARG A 55 -17.26 10.58 -0.61
CA ARG A 55 -18.28 10.04 -1.52
C ARG A 55 -17.83 10.12 -2.97
N ARG A 56 -17.34 11.28 -3.41
CA ARG A 56 -16.92 11.51 -4.81
C ARG A 56 -15.84 10.53 -5.25
N HIS A 57 -14.79 10.34 -4.46
CA HIS A 57 -13.68 9.47 -4.85
C HIS A 57 -14.06 7.98 -4.79
N LEU A 58 -14.90 7.56 -3.83
CA LEU A 58 -15.39 6.18 -3.77
C LEU A 58 -16.28 5.83 -4.97
N LEU A 59 -17.19 6.72 -5.35
CA LEU A 59 -18.02 6.52 -6.55
C LEU A 59 -17.15 6.46 -7.82
N LEU A 60 -16.13 7.32 -7.93
CA LEU A 60 -15.18 7.28 -9.03
C LEU A 60 -14.40 5.95 -9.07
N ALA A 61 -13.92 5.47 -7.92
CA ALA A 61 -13.21 4.19 -7.83
C ALA A 61 -14.12 3.02 -8.21
N ALA A 62 -15.37 2.99 -7.70
CA ALA A 62 -16.33 1.94 -8.03
C ALA A 62 -16.71 1.92 -9.52
N ALA A 63 -16.76 3.08 -10.18
CA ALA A 63 -16.95 3.17 -11.62
C ALA A 63 -15.76 2.60 -12.41
N LYS A 64 -14.52 2.83 -11.95
CA LYS A 64 -13.30 2.27 -12.57
C LYS A 64 -13.18 0.74 -12.43
N CYS A 65 -13.92 0.11 -11.51
CA CYS A 65 -13.90 -1.33 -11.31
C CYS A 65 -14.62 -2.13 -12.42
N GLU A 66 -15.38 -1.49 -13.32
CA GLU A 66 -16.20 -2.16 -14.34
C GLU A 66 -17.07 -3.29 -13.71
N ASN A 67 -17.27 -4.45 -14.34
CA ASN A 67 -18.22 -5.45 -13.84
C ASN A 67 -17.66 -6.33 -12.69
N ASN A 68 -16.42 -6.83 -12.81
CA ASN A 68 -15.87 -7.84 -11.87
C ASN A 68 -14.72 -7.30 -10.98
N GLY A 69 -14.65 -5.99 -10.78
CA GLY A 69 -13.60 -5.34 -10.00
C GLY A 69 -13.97 -5.00 -8.55
N TRP A 70 -12.96 -4.55 -7.80
CA TRP A 70 -13.09 -4.12 -6.40
C TRP A 70 -12.20 -2.89 -6.12
N VAL A 71 -12.55 -2.16 -5.05
CA VAL A 71 -11.84 -0.94 -4.65
C VAL A 71 -10.87 -1.24 -3.52
N LEU A 72 -9.61 -0.83 -3.70
CA LEU A 72 -8.60 -0.83 -2.65
C LEU A 72 -8.34 0.60 -2.18
N VAL A 73 -8.65 0.90 -0.92
CA VAL A 73 -8.20 2.15 -0.28
C VAL A 73 -6.93 1.82 0.49
N LEU A 74 -5.80 2.43 0.10
CA LEU A 74 -4.54 2.36 0.82
C LEU A 74 -4.16 3.77 1.28
N LEU A 75 -3.98 3.94 2.59
CA LEU A 75 -3.54 5.20 3.19
C LEU A 75 -2.48 4.89 4.25
N ASP A 76 -1.69 5.88 4.62
CA ASP A 76 -0.77 5.76 5.74
C ASP A 76 -1.57 5.86 7.05
N ALA A 77 -1.14 5.14 8.09
CA ALA A 77 -1.78 5.20 9.39
C ALA A 77 -1.28 6.38 10.23
N ASP A 78 -0.07 6.89 9.98
CA ASP A 78 0.64 7.85 10.81
C ASP A 78 0.73 7.39 12.28
N ASP A 79 -0.07 8.01 13.16
CA ASP A 79 -0.21 7.70 14.58
C ASP A 79 -1.57 7.03 14.89
N ASP A 80 -2.47 6.87 13.90
CA ASP A 80 -3.76 6.20 14.07
C ASP A 80 -3.59 4.67 14.20
N CYS A 81 -4.45 4.02 14.99
CA CYS A 81 -4.53 2.57 15.02
C CYS A 81 -5.09 2.02 13.68
N PRO A 82 -4.32 1.23 12.90
CA PRO A 82 -4.76 0.73 11.60
C PRO A 82 -6.05 -0.09 11.64
N ALA A 83 -6.23 -0.90 12.70
CA ALA A 83 -7.39 -1.77 12.85
C ALA A 83 -8.68 -0.99 13.11
N THR A 84 -8.63 -0.02 14.04
CA THR A 84 -9.79 0.80 14.39
C THR A 84 -10.16 1.73 13.25
N ARG A 85 -9.18 2.48 12.73
CA ARG A 85 -9.44 3.48 11.69
C ARG A 85 -9.79 2.83 10.36
N GLY A 86 -9.13 1.73 10.00
CA GLY A 86 -9.46 0.96 8.79
C GLY A 86 -10.88 0.40 8.81
N ALA A 87 -11.34 -0.11 9.96
CA ALA A 87 -12.71 -0.61 10.11
C ALA A 87 -13.76 0.50 9.98
N GLU A 88 -13.50 1.68 10.55
CA GLU A 88 -14.38 2.85 10.42
C GLU A 88 -14.52 3.29 8.95
N ILE A 89 -13.40 3.45 8.25
CA ILE A 89 -13.38 3.84 6.82
C ILE A 89 -14.12 2.80 5.98
N LEU A 90 -13.89 1.50 6.24
CA LEU A 90 -14.55 0.42 5.51
C LEU A 90 -16.07 0.45 5.69
N ARG A 91 -16.55 0.66 6.93
CA ARG A 91 -17.99 0.77 7.20
C ARG A 91 -18.61 1.90 6.39
N ARG A 92 -18.01 3.10 6.47
CA ARG A 92 -18.46 4.29 5.73
C ARG A 92 -18.42 4.07 4.21
N ALA A 93 -17.38 3.40 3.71
CA ALA A 93 -17.25 3.14 2.28
C ALA A 93 -18.35 2.20 1.76
N ARG A 94 -18.70 1.17 2.51
CA ARG A 94 -19.77 0.22 2.16
C ARG A 94 -21.15 0.87 2.12
N GLU A 95 -21.39 1.89 2.93
CA GLU A 95 -22.65 2.66 2.88
C GLU A 95 -22.78 3.45 1.56
N ILE A 96 -21.64 3.87 0.98
CA ILE A 96 -21.61 4.70 -0.24
C ILE A 96 -21.61 3.86 -1.52
N VAL A 97 -20.88 2.74 -1.53
CA VAL A 97 -20.77 1.82 -2.68
C VAL A 97 -21.14 0.39 -2.28
N PRO A 98 -22.39 0.14 -1.84
CA PRO A 98 -22.81 -1.19 -1.33
C PRO A 98 -22.78 -2.29 -2.40
N HIS A 99 -22.82 -1.91 -3.68
CA HIS A 99 -22.76 -2.80 -4.84
C HIS A 99 -21.33 -3.20 -5.22
N ARG A 100 -20.31 -2.72 -4.49
CA ARG A 100 -18.91 -2.95 -4.82
C ARG A 100 -18.15 -3.51 -3.63
N ASN A 101 -17.31 -4.50 -3.89
CA ASN A 101 -16.34 -4.96 -2.91
C ASN A 101 -15.32 -3.84 -2.63
N VAL A 102 -15.12 -3.54 -1.35
CA VAL A 102 -14.15 -2.54 -0.88
C VAL A 102 -13.26 -3.18 0.18
N SER A 103 -11.98 -2.92 0.08
CA SER A 103 -10.98 -3.21 1.10
C SER A 103 -10.27 -1.93 1.51
N VAL A 104 -10.03 -1.81 2.81
CA VAL A 104 -9.25 -0.70 3.38
C VAL A 104 -8.02 -1.30 4.04
N VAL A 105 -6.87 -0.79 3.65
CA VAL A 105 -5.56 -1.13 4.20
C VAL A 105 -4.93 0.17 4.67
N LEU A 106 -4.47 0.19 5.92
CA LEU A 106 -3.64 1.28 6.42
C LEU A 106 -2.23 0.76 6.60
N ALA A 107 -1.27 1.33 5.88
CA ALA A 107 0.14 1.04 6.11
C ALA A 107 0.52 1.54 7.51
N ASN A 108 0.94 0.64 8.40
CA ASN A 108 1.16 1.02 9.79
C ASN A 108 2.38 1.95 9.86
N ARG A 109 2.19 3.14 10.43
CA ARG A 109 3.05 4.33 10.22
C ARG A 109 2.92 4.87 8.81
N GLU A 110 3.72 4.35 7.89
CA GLU A 110 3.88 4.87 6.53
C GLU A 110 4.09 3.69 5.56
N TYR A 111 3.83 3.86 4.27
CA TYR A 111 4.13 2.87 3.23
C TYR A 111 5.58 2.37 3.33
N GLU A 112 6.52 3.26 3.61
CA GLU A 112 7.95 2.96 3.79
C GLU A 112 8.23 1.89 4.85
N ALA A 113 7.33 1.69 5.82
CA ALA A 113 7.49 0.63 6.82
C ALA A 113 7.56 -0.77 6.19
N TRP A 114 6.95 -0.98 5.02
CA TRP A 114 7.03 -2.24 4.27
C TRP A 114 8.42 -2.46 3.67
N PHE A 115 9.14 -1.39 3.32
CA PHE A 115 10.54 -1.50 2.90
C PHE A 115 11.47 -1.78 4.06
N ILE A 116 11.17 -1.25 5.25
CA ILE A 116 11.89 -1.64 6.48
C ILE A 116 11.68 -3.15 6.74
N ALA A 117 10.45 -3.65 6.57
CA ALA A 117 10.15 -5.07 6.68
C ALA A 117 10.94 -5.94 5.70
N ALA A 118 11.22 -5.42 4.50
CA ALA A 118 12.00 -6.10 3.47
C ALA A 118 13.46 -5.60 3.37
N ALA A 119 13.99 -4.91 4.39
CA ALA A 119 15.22 -4.14 4.26
C ALA A 119 16.43 -5.00 3.83
N SER A 120 16.52 -6.23 4.33
CA SER A 120 17.63 -7.12 3.97
C SER A 120 17.63 -7.45 2.47
N SER A 121 16.46 -7.66 1.87
CA SER A 121 16.33 -7.90 0.42
C SER A 121 16.63 -6.67 -0.44
N LEU A 122 16.55 -5.48 0.14
CA LEU A 122 16.78 -4.21 -0.56
C LEU A 122 18.24 -3.75 -0.50
N HIS A 123 19.10 -4.43 0.28
CA HIS A 123 20.53 -4.13 0.35
C HIS A 123 21.16 -4.09 -1.05
N GLY A 124 21.88 -3.02 -1.37
CA GLY A 124 22.50 -2.77 -2.67
C GLY A 124 21.55 -2.19 -3.73
N SER A 125 20.24 -2.12 -3.48
CA SER A 125 19.29 -1.49 -4.41
C SER A 125 19.35 0.03 -4.28
N ARG A 126 19.65 0.73 -5.39
CA ARG A 126 19.70 2.21 -5.45
C ARG A 126 20.57 2.85 -4.36
N ASN A 127 21.69 2.21 -4.05
CA ASN A 127 22.62 2.62 -2.99
C ASN A 127 22.05 2.50 -1.57
N PHE A 128 20.96 1.74 -1.38
CA PHE A 128 20.49 1.39 -0.05
C PHE A 128 21.51 0.46 0.62
N VAL A 129 22.04 0.89 1.76
CA VAL A 129 23.00 0.12 2.56
C VAL A 129 22.37 -0.22 3.90
N LEU A 130 22.34 -1.52 4.18
CA LEU A 130 22.04 -2.04 5.51
C LEU A 130 23.37 -2.52 6.10
N ASP A 131 23.97 -1.71 6.97
CA ASP A 131 25.33 -1.93 7.50
C ASP A 131 25.45 -3.25 8.29
N ASN A 132 24.43 -3.59 9.07
CA ASN A 132 24.29 -4.87 9.75
C ASN A 132 22.87 -5.42 9.54
N PRO A 133 22.68 -6.71 9.19
CA PRO A 133 21.35 -7.32 9.13
C PRO A 133 20.55 -7.20 10.43
N LEU A 134 21.23 -7.13 11.59
CA LEU A 134 20.61 -6.88 12.90
C LEU A 134 20.14 -5.43 13.10
N ASP A 135 20.58 -4.49 12.27
CA ASP A 135 20.15 -3.09 12.30
C ASP A 135 18.82 -2.87 11.57
N ALA A 136 18.25 -3.92 10.96
CA ALA A 136 16.89 -3.87 10.47
C ALA A 136 15.97 -3.54 11.66
N ALA A 137 15.45 -2.31 11.67
CA ALA A 137 14.51 -1.91 12.70
C ALA A 137 13.30 -2.83 12.65
N THR A 138 12.72 -3.13 13.82
CA THR A 138 11.41 -3.79 13.86
C THR A 138 10.44 -3.00 12.98
N PRO A 139 9.84 -3.61 11.95
CA PRO A 139 9.00 -2.89 11.02
C PRO A 139 7.86 -2.18 11.75
N GLU A 140 7.40 -1.06 11.20
CA GLU A 140 6.29 -0.26 11.76
C GLU A 140 6.58 0.36 13.15
N THR A 141 7.79 0.19 13.69
CA THR A 141 8.24 0.79 14.96
C THR A 141 8.83 2.20 14.77
N PRO A 142 9.65 2.47 13.73
CA PRO A 142 10.14 3.82 13.49
C PRO A 142 8.96 4.76 13.22
N ARG A 143 8.88 5.85 13.98
CA ARG A 143 7.88 6.90 13.75
C ARG A 143 8.10 7.63 12.42
N ASN A 144 9.36 7.68 11.96
CA ASN A 144 9.76 8.31 10.70
C ASN A 144 10.46 7.27 9.83
N ALA A 145 9.68 6.47 9.09
CA ALA A 145 10.22 5.39 8.27
C ALA A 145 11.01 5.96 7.08
N LYS A 146 10.53 7.05 6.49
CA LYS A 146 11.24 7.84 5.46
C LYS A 146 12.62 8.31 5.92
N GLY A 147 12.72 8.80 7.15
CA GLY A 147 13.97 9.21 7.77
C GLY A 147 14.91 8.03 8.04
N TRP A 148 14.36 6.86 8.40
CA TRP A 148 15.15 5.64 8.58
C TRP A 148 15.76 5.17 7.24
N LEU A 149 14.98 5.22 6.15
CA LEU A 149 15.47 4.93 4.80
C LEU A 149 16.49 5.96 4.33
N SER A 150 16.20 7.26 4.50
CA SER A 150 17.06 8.36 4.04
C SER A 150 18.49 8.26 4.56
N LYS A 151 18.67 7.87 5.83
CA LYS A 151 19.99 7.67 6.45
C LYS A 151 20.80 6.54 5.79
N ARG A 152 20.15 5.67 5.04
CA ARG A 152 20.73 4.48 4.41
C ARG A 152 20.82 4.59 2.88
N MET A 153 20.45 5.73 2.29
CA MET A 153 20.45 5.97 0.83
C MET A 153 21.74 6.62 0.30
N GLY A 154 22.91 6.33 0.90
CA GLY A 154 24.21 6.77 0.37
C GLY A 154 24.40 8.30 0.24
N GLY A 155 23.62 9.10 0.97
CA GLY A 155 23.75 10.56 1.04
C GLY A 155 22.75 11.38 0.21
N ALA A 156 22.13 10.82 -0.83
CA ALA A 156 21.12 11.54 -1.64
C ALA A 156 19.75 11.64 -0.93
N GLY A 157 19.56 10.87 0.14
CA GLY A 157 18.28 10.75 0.83
C GLY A 157 17.31 9.83 0.08
N TYR A 158 16.18 9.53 0.71
CA TYR A 158 15.11 8.76 0.10
C TYR A 158 14.13 9.70 -0.62
N ASN A 159 13.82 9.41 -1.88
CA ASN A 159 12.87 10.14 -2.70
C ASN A 159 11.68 9.24 -3.07
N GLU A 160 10.53 9.49 -2.45
CA GLU A 160 9.30 8.71 -2.62
C GLU A 160 8.93 8.49 -4.10
N THR A 161 8.96 9.54 -4.92
CA THR A 161 8.52 9.44 -6.32
C THR A 161 9.39 8.54 -7.19
N THR A 162 10.66 8.32 -6.82
CA THR A 162 11.61 7.54 -7.64
C THR A 162 12.06 6.24 -6.97
N ASP A 163 12.24 6.24 -5.65
CA ASP A 163 12.74 5.09 -4.90
C ASP A 163 11.60 4.14 -4.50
N GLN A 164 10.43 4.66 -4.12
CA GLN A 164 9.27 3.83 -3.74
C GLN A 164 8.85 2.84 -4.84
N PRO A 165 8.68 3.22 -6.12
CA PRO A 165 8.36 2.24 -7.16
C PRO A 165 9.51 1.26 -7.42
N ALA A 166 10.76 1.70 -7.31
CA ALA A 166 11.92 0.84 -7.52
C ALA A 166 12.12 -0.18 -6.38
N PHE A 167 11.85 0.21 -5.14
CA PHE A 167 11.86 -0.69 -3.99
C PHE A 167 10.68 -1.64 -4.03
N SER A 168 9.49 -1.16 -4.39
CA SER A 168 8.32 -2.01 -4.63
C SER A 168 8.56 -3.07 -5.70
N ALA A 169 9.37 -2.76 -6.72
CA ALA A 169 9.76 -3.71 -7.76
C ALA A 169 10.73 -4.80 -7.28
N ARG A 170 11.47 -4.57 -6.18
CA ARG A 170 12.58 -5.44 -5.76
C ARG A 170 12.41 -6.10 -4.40
N MET A 171 11.66 -5.48 -3.48
CA MET A 171 11.49 -5.98 -2.11
C MET A 171 11.06 -7.46 -2.11
N ASP A 172 11.61 -8.27 -1.23
CA ASP A 172 11.13 -9.63 -1.03
C ASP A 172 9.74 -9.58 -0.36
N LEU A 173 8.73 -10.11 -1.06
CA LEU A 173 7.33 -10.06 -0.60
C LEU A 173 7.08 -11.00 0.58
N GLN A 174 7.75 -12.15 0.62
CA GLN A 174 7.63 -13.11 1.73
C GLN A 174 8.25 -12.51 3.00
N GLN A 175 9.44 -11.92 2.87
CA GLN A 175 10.09 -11.23 3.97
C GLN A 175 9.22 -10.10 4.56
N ALA A 176 8.62 -9.28 3.69
CA ALA A 176 7.69 -8.23 4.11
C ALA A 176 6.43 -8.81 4.78
N PHE A 177 5.87 -9.89 4.22
CA PHE A 177 4.69 -10.58 4.75
C PHE A 177 4.92 -11.16 6.14
N ASP A 178 6.10 -11.74 6.39
CA ASP A 178 6.44 -12.32 7.68
C ASP A 178 6.69 -11.25 8.74
N SER A 179 7.24 -10.11 8.33
CA SER A 179 7.77 -9.09 9.23
C SER A 179 6.86 -7.86 9.42
N SER A 180 5.84 -7.64 8.57
CA SER A 180 4.87 -6.52 8.68
C SER A 180 3.42 -7.01 8.71
N ARG A 181 2.69 -6.61 9.76
CA ARG A 181 1.26 -6.95 9.90
C ARG A 181 0.39 -6.17 8.90
N SER A 182 0.72 -4.91 8.63
CA SER A 182 -0.02 -4.11 7.64
C SER A 182 0.21 -4.59 6.21
N PHE A 183 1.42 -5.05 5.87
CA PHE A 183 1.69 -5.70 4.59
C PHE A 183 0.96 -7.04 4.46
N ARG A 184 0.95 -7.86 5.52
CA ARG A 184 0.16 -9.09 5.58
C ARG A 184 -1.33 -8.82 5.34
N LYS A 185 -1.87 -7.75 5.93
CA LYS A 185 -3.25 -7.31 5.71
C LYS A 185 -3.50 -6.97 4.24
N LEU A 186 -2.59 -6.28 3.55
CA LEU A 186 -2.71 -6.03 2.10
C LEU A 186 -2.83 -7.34 1.32
N CYS A 187 -1.94 -8.30 1.59
CA CYS A 187 -1.94 -9.59 0.93
C CYS A 187 -3.22 -10.39 1.23
N SER A 188 -3.70 -10.39 2.47
CA SER A 188 -4.95 -11.06 2.84
C SER A 188 -6.16 -10.47 2.13
N GLU A 189 -6.24 -9.14 2.01
CA GLU A 189 -7.32 -8.50 1.24
C GLU A 189 -7.22 -8.80 -0.25
N TRP A 190 -6.00 -8.87 -0.81
CA TRP A 190 -5.79 -9.28 -2.20
C TRP A 190 -6.36 -10.68 -2.46
N LEU A 191 -5.94 -11.67 -1.65
CA LEU A 191 -6.38 -13.06 -1.78
C LEU A 191 -7.89 -13.21 -1.68
N LYS A 192 -8.51 -12.49 -0.74
CA LYS A 192 -9.96 -12.52 -0.50
C LYS A 192 -10.78 -12.22 -1.76
N HIS A 193 -10.26 -11.41 -2.69
CA HIS A 193 -10.99 -11.02 -3.90
C HIS A 193 -10.52 -11.74 -5.17
N HIS A 194 -9.51 -12.62 -5.06
CA HIS A 194 -8.92 -13.32 -6.21
C HIS A 194 -8.93 -14.84 -6.07
N ARG A 195 -9.36 -15.38 -4.91
CA ARG A 195 -9.66 -16.79 -4.72
C ARG A 195 -11.17 -16.97 -4.75
N ASP A 196 -11.64 -17.81 -5.68
CA ASP A 196 -13.03 -18.28 -5.74
C ASP A 196 -13.41 -19.10 -4.50
#